data_AF-A0A519LFQ0-F1
#
_entry.id   AF-A0A519LFQ0-F1
#
_cell.length_a   1.000
_cell.length_b   1.000
_cell.length_c   1.000
_cell.angle_alpha   90.00
_cell.angle_beta   90.00
_cell.angle_gamma   90.00
#
_symmetry.space_group_name_H-M   'P 1'
#
loop_
_entity.id
_entity.type
_entity.pdbx_description
1 polymer ?
#
loop_
_entity_poly.entity_id
_entity_poly.type
_entity_poly.pdbx_seq_one_letter_code
_entity_poly.pdbx_strand_id
1 'polypeptide(L)'
;IEKAVLAGYTAFTRHDAAEAGERLLALGPVRIKPVAETGGRGQSVVHAIGELTMSLAALSDNAFAEHGVVLEHNLSNVDTLSVGQVRVAGILASYHGRQRLTRDNRGAVAYGGSDLTVVRGDFHALLATLPPGPVRKAVDQALLYDASVRQCFPGFYASRVNYDVAQGIHAGGEWSSGVLEQSWRIGGATGAEIAALEAFHADPGLHTVRASCIEEFGPLAPPPASAVVYFQGEDPEVGPLTKYTVVHTDGDTA
;
A
#
# COMPACT_ATOMS: atom_id res chain seq x y z
N ILE A 1 7.91 17.10 -0.04
CA ILE A 1 7.15 15.88 -0.42
C ILE A 1 7.59 15.25 -1.74
N GLU A 2 8.00 16.02 -2.75
CA GLU A 2 8.34 15.51 -4.10
C GLU A 2 9.31 14.33 -4.16
N LYS A 3 10.30 14.25 -3.25
CA LYS A 3 11.24 13.11 -3.17
C LYS A 3 10.62 11.81 -2.60
N ALA A 4 9.41 11.89 -2.07
CA ALA A 4 8.70 10.78 -1.44
C ALA A 4 7.64 10.14 -2.35
N VAL A 5 7.21 10.82 -3.41
CA VAL A 5 6.12 10.37 -4.28
C VAL A 5 6.61 10.20 -5.72
N LEU A 6 5.84 9.52 -6.55
CA LEU A 6 6.10 9.50 -8.00
C LEU A 6 5.74 10.86 -8.60
N ALA A 7 6.37 11.20 -9.73
CA ALA A 7 6.00 12.39 -10.48
C ALA A 7 4.53 12.30 -10.89
N GLY A 8 3.76 13.34 -10.55
CA GLY A 8 2.33 13.36 -10.77
C GLY A 8 1.68 14.66 -10.30
N TYR A 9 0.39 14.75 -10.57
CA TYR A 9 -0.46 15.88 -10.28
C TYR A 9 -1.82 15.39 -9.76
N THR A 10 -2.45 16.22 -8.93
CA THR A 10 -3.88 16.13 -8.66
C THR A 10 -4.57 17.28 -9.38
N ALA A 11 -5.59 16.96 -10.18
CA ALA A 11 -6.35 17.93 -10.95
C ALA A 11 -7.83 17.94 -10.52
N PHE A 12 -8.39 19.13 -10.39
CA PHE A 12 -9.80 19.36 -10.01
C PHE A 12 -10.66 19.86 -11.18
N THR A 13 -10.05 19.98 -12.37
CA THR A 13 -10.77 20.26 -13.61
C THR A 13 -10.28 19.34 -14.71
N ARG A 14 -11.14 19.09 -15.69
CA ARG A 14 -10.81 18.29 -16.88
C ARG A 14 -9.69 18.93 -17.71
N HIS A 15 -9.66 20.26 -17.75
CA HIS A 15 -8.64 21.02 -18.47
C HIS A 15 -7.27 20.83 -17.84
N ASP A 16 -7.16 21.04 -16.52
CA ASP A 16 -5.89 20.87 -15.80
C ASP A 16 -5.42 19.41 -15.85
N ALA A 17 -6.36 18.45 -15.79
CA ALA A 17 -6.04 17.04 -15.92
C ALA A 17 -5.48 16.68 -17.31
N ALA A 18 -6.01 17.29 -18.38
CA ALA A 18 -5.50 17.12 -19.73
C ALA A 18 -4.08 17.69 -19.85
N GLU A 19 -3.86 18.93 -19.38
CA GLU A 19 -2.53 19.56 -19.42
C GLU A 19 -1.49 18.78 -18.59
N ALA A 20 -1.85 18.36 -17.37
CA ALA A 20 -0.99 17.54 -16.53
C ALA A 20 -0.68 16.19 -17.20
N GLY A 21 -1.70 15.53 -17.76
CA GLY A 21 -1.55 14.26 -18.46
C GLY A 21 -0.64 14.35 -19.68
N GLU A 22 -0.77 15.41 -20.49
CA GLU A 22 0.10 15.66 -21.64
C GLU A 22 1.57 15.85 -21.23
N ARG A 23 1.81 16.64 -20.16
CA ARG A 23 3.16 16.85 -19.61
C ARG A 23 3.79 15.55 -19.12
N LEU A 24 3.03 14.70 -18.44
CA LEU A 24 3.51 13.40 -17.96
C LEU A 24 3.72 12.40 -19.11
N LEU A 25 2.82 12.36 -20.09
CA LEU A 25 2.91 11.47 -21.27
C LEU A 25 4.18 11.71 -22.10
N ALA A 26 4.71 12.94 -22.10
CA ALA A 26 5.99 13.25 -22.74
C ALA A 26 7.18 12.48 -22.13
N LEU A 27 7.03 11.94 -20.90
CA LEU A 27 8.06 11.23 -20.16
C LEU A 27 7.79 9.72 -20.03
N GLY A 28 6.54 9.28 -20.18
CA GLY A 28 6.16 7.87 -20.12
C GLY A 28 4.65 7.66 -19.94
N PRO A 29 4.19 6.39 -19.89
CA PRO A 29 2.78 6.09 -19.66
C PRO A 29 2.29 6.65 -18.32
N VAL A 30 1.03 7.07 -18.29
CA VAL A 30 0.42 7.76 -17.16
C VAL A 30 -0.66 6.88 -16.55
N ARG A 31 -0.65 6.75 -15.24
CA ARG A 31 -1.73 6.15 -14.47
C ARG A 31 -2.69 7.23 -14.02
N ILE A 32 -3.97 7.04 -14.31
CA ILE A 32 -5.07 7.90 -13.90
C ILE A 32 -5.82 7.20 -12.78
N LYS A 33 -6.00 7.87 -11.64
CA LYS A 33 -6.69 7.35 -10.46
C LYS A 33 -7.82 8.30 -10.04
N PRO A 34 -9.09 7.86 -10.16
CA PRO A 34 -10.20 8.49 -9.45
C PRO A 34 -10.00 8.33 -7.94
N VAL A 35 -10.13 9.41 -7.17
CA VAL A 35 -9.76 9.43 -5.74
C VAL A 35 -10.77 8.70 -4.84
N ALA A 36 -12.04 8.59 -5.27
CA ALA A 36 -13.11 7.99 -4.47
C ALA A 36 -13.11 6.44 -4.45
N GLU A 37 -12.28 5.80 -5.28
CA GLU A 37 -12.27 4.35 -5.41
C GLU A 37 -11.36 3.67 -4.38
N THR A 38 -11.67 2.42 -4.02
CA THR A 38 -10.88 1.61 -3.09
C THR A 38 -10.22 0.43 -3.78
N GLY A 39 -9.02 0.05 -3.34
CA GLY A 39 -8.35 -1.18 -3.78
C GLY A 39 -7.92 -1.17 -5.24
N GLY A 40 -7.56 0.00 -5.79
CA GLY A 40 -7.08 0.11 -7.17
C GLY A 40 -8.16 0.05 -8.25
N ARG A 41 -9.44 -0.07 -7.88
CA ARG A 41 -10.55 -0.06 -8.83
C ARG A 41 -10.65 1.29 -9.55
N GLY A 42 -11.09 1.25 -10.81
CA GLY A 42 -11.25 2.45 -11.63
C GLY A 42 -9.95 3.11 -12.10
N GLN A 43 -8.77 2.58 -11.74
CA GLN A 43 -7.50 3.08 -12.26
C GLN A 43 -7.29 2.61 -13.71
N SER A 44 -6.73 3.49 -14.55
CA SER A 44 -6.36 3.17 -15.92
C SER A 44 -4.94 3.62 -16.22
N VAL A 45 -4.28 2.96 -17.16
CA VAL A 45 -2.98 3.39 -17.68
C VAL A 45 -3.17 3.81 -19.12
N VAL A 46 -2.67 5.00 -19.46
CA VAL A 46 -2.72 5.57 -20.80
C VAL A 46 -1.31 5.78 -21.34
N HIS A 47 -1.13 5.49 -22.63
CA HIS A 47 0.15 5.53 -23.35
C HIS A 47 0.19 6.63 -24.40
N ALA A 48 -0.95 7.27 -24.70
CA ALA A 48 -1.06 8.30 -25.72
C ALA A 48 -2.14 9.34 -25.38
N ILE A 49 -2.05 10.50 -26.02
CA ILE A 49 -2.99 11.63 -25.83
C ILE A 49 -4.43 11.23 -26.15
N GLY A 50 -4.65 10.38 -27.17
CA GLY A 50 -5.98 9.88 -27.52
C GLY A 50 -6.61 9.06 -26.38
N GLU A 51 -5.82 8.16 -25.78
CA GLU A 51 -6.25 7.35 -24.63
C GLU A 51 -6.50 8.23 -23.39
N LEU A 52 -5.63 9.22 -23.12
CA LEU A 52 -5.85 10.21 -22.08
C LEU A 52 -7.19 10.94 -22.27
N THR A 53 -7.46 11.41 -23.49
CA THR A 53 -8.70 12.12 -23.82
C THR A 53 -9.92 11.25 -23.55
N MET A 54 -9.89 9.99 -23.99
CA MET A 54 -10.98 9.03 -23.76
C MET A 54 -11.16 8.71 -22.28
N SER A 55 -10.09 8.44 -21.56
CA SER A 55 -10.13 8.12 -20.12
C SER A 55 -10.66 9.29 -19.30
N LEU A 56 -10.22 10.53 -19.59
CA LEU A 56 -10.76 11.71 -18.94
C LEU A 56 -12.24 11.86 -19.27
N ALA A 57 -12.64 11.78 -20.54
CA ALA A 57 -14.04 11.94 -20.97
C ALA A 57 -15.02 10.96 -20.29
N ALA A 58 -14.55 9.78 -19.86
CA ALA A 58 -15.35 8.81 -19.12
C ALA A 58 -15.62 9.22 -17.66
N LEU A 59 -14.84 10.15 -17.09
CA LEU A 59 -15.01 10.65 -15.73
C LEU A 59 -16.09 11.74 -15.68
N SER A 60 -16.94 11.68 -14.66
CA SER A 60 -17.98 12.70 -14.43
C SER A 60 -17.38 14.02 -13.95
N ASP A 61 -18.05 15.14 -14.23
CA ASP A 61 -17.60 16.45 -13.76
C ASP A 61 -17.60 16.55 -12.23
N ASN A 62 -18.50 15.83 -11.55
CA ASN A 62 -18.51 15.71 -10.10
C ASN A 62 -17.24 15.03 -9.56
N ALA A 63 -16.71 14.02 -10.26
CA ALA A 63 -15.47 13.36 -9.84
C ALA A 63 -14.31 14.37 -9.78
N PHE A 64 -14.23 15.30 -10.73
CA PHE A 64 -13.23 16.37 -10.71
C PHE A 64 -13.49 17.40 -9.61
N ALA A 65 -14.72 17.90 -9.52
CA ALA A 65 -15.05 19.02 -8.65
C ALA A 65 -15.01 18.65 -7.14
N GLU A 66 -15.46 17.45 -6.78
CA GLU A 66 -15.60 17.06 -5.37
C GLU A 66 -14.39 16.28 -4.84
N HIS A 67 -13.72 15.49 -5.68
CA HIS A 67 -12.68 14.56 -5.23
C HIS A 67 -11.32 14.80 -5.89
N GLY A 68 -11.33 15.33 -7.11
CA GLY A 68 -10.14 15.43 -7.95
C GLY A 68 -9.73 14.08 -8.55
N VAL A 69 -8.79 14.15 -9.48
CA VAL A 69 -8.22 13.00 -10.18
C VAL A 69 -6.71 13.07 -10.08
N VAL A 70 -6.07 11.95 -9.73
CA VAL A 70 -4.61 11.85 -9.68
C VAL A 70 -4.10 11.32 -11.01
N LEU A 71 -3.10 11.99 -11.57
CA LEU A 71 -2.32 11.54 -12.72
C LEU A 71 -0.88 11.39 -12.28
N GLU A 72 -0.30 10.20 -12.44
CA GLU A 72 1.09 9.93 -12.04
C GLU A 72 1.78 9.04 -13.07
N HIS A 73 3.11 9.04 -13.08
CA HIS A 73 3.85 8.11 -13.94
C HIS A 73 3.56 6.66 -13.58
N ASN A 74 3.27 5.86 -14.60
CA ASN A 74 3.09 4.43 -14.44
C ASN A 74 4.43 3.70 -14.41
N LEU A 75 4.62 2.87 -13.39
CA LEU A 75 5.75 1.95 -13.30
C LEU A 75 5.37 0.56 -13.85
N SER A 76 6.35 -0.13 -14.42
CA SER A 76 6.27 -1.56 -14.77
C SER A 76 7.07 -2.39 -13.75
N ASN A 77 6.81 -3.71 -13.69
CA ASN A 77 7.45 -4.64 -12.76
C ASN A 77 7.39 -4.13 -11.31
N VAL A 78 6.18 -3.80 -10.85
CA VAL A 78 5.97 -3.10 -9.58
C VAL A 78 5.92 -4.09 -8.42
N ASP A 79 6.80 -3.88 -7.45
CA ASP A 79 6.65 -4.34 -6.09
C ASP A 79 5.98 -3.25 -5.26
N THR A 80 4.96 -3.59 -4.49
CA THR A 80 4.36 -2.67 -3.52
C THR A 80 4.77 -3.07 -2.12
N LEU A 81 5.36 -2.13 -1.39
CA LEU A 81 5.72 -2.30 0.00
C LEU A 81 4.75 -1.56 0.90
N SER A 82 4.33 -2.20 1.99
CA SER A 82 3.61 -1.54 3.07
C SER A 82 4.61 -1.08 4.14
N VAL A 83 4.59 0.21 4.47
CA VAL A 83 5.37 0.78 5.58
C VAL A 83 4.42 1.44 6.55
N GLY A 84 4.47 1.07 7.83
CA GLY A 84 3.52 1.62 8.79
C GLY A 84 3.95 1.55 10.24
N GLN A 85 3.09 2.12 11.08
CA GLN A 85 3.24 2.15 12.52
C GLN A 85 1.88 1.99 13.18
N VAL A 86 1.84 1.20 14.25
CA VAL A 86 0.64 0.89 15.00
C VAL A 86 0.91 1.00 16.50
N ARG A 87 -0.06 1.57 17.22
CA ARG A 87 -0.08 1.71 18.68
C ARG A 87 -1.38 1.15 19.24
N VAL A 88 -1.29 0.01 19.92
CA VAL A 88 -2.43 -0.67 20.53
C VAL A 88 -2.00 -1.27 21.87
N ALA A 89 -2.85 -1.16 22.91
CA ALA A 89 -2.60 -1.73 24.23
C ALA A 89 -1.23 -1.40 24.85
N GLY A 90 -0.74 -0.18 24.63
CA GLY A 90 0.57 0.27 25.12
C GLY A 90 1.78 -0.21 24.31
N ILE A 91 1.58 -1.08 23.33
CA ILE A 91 2.63 -1.54 22.40
C ILE A 91 2.68 -0.56 21.23
N LEU A 92 3.87 -0.03 20.96
CA LEU A 92 4.19 0.68 19.72
C LEU A 92 5.01 -0.25 18.84
N ALA A 93 4.62 -0.42 17.59
CA ALA A 93 5.35 -1.22 16.62
C ALA A 93 5.34 -0.54 15.25
N SER A 94 6.43 -0.66 14.52
CA SER A 94 6.59 -0.13 13.17
C SER A 94 7.06 -1.24 12.25
N TYR A 95 6.65 -1.21 10.99
CA TYR A 95 6.90 -2.32 10.08
C TYR A 95 7.20 -1.86 8.67
N HIS A 96 7.88 -2.75 7.95
CA HIS A 96 7.87 -2.75 6.49
C HIS A 96 7.45 -4.13 6.02
N GLY A 97 6.95 -4.23 4.80
CA GLY A 97 6.55 -5.50 4.25
C GLY A 97 6.27 -5.45 2.76
N ARG A 98 6.15 -6.61 2.12
CA ARG A 98 5.74 -6.71 0.72
C ARG A 98 4.30 -7.14 0.63
N GLN A 99 3.55 -6.49 -0.24
CA GLN A 99 2.19 -6.89 -0.57
C GLN A 99 2.23 -8.04 -1.58
N ARG A 100 1.26 -8.94 -1.46
CA ARG A 100 1.01 -10.02 -2.41
C ARG A 100 -0.15 -9.65 -3.30
N LEU A 101 -0.05 -10.06 -4.54
CA LEU A 101 -1.18 -10.09 -5.45
C LEU A 101 -1.64 -11.53 -5.64
N THR A 102 -2.94 -11.70 -5.78
CA THR A 102 -3.60 -12.97 -6.09
C THR A 102 -4.63 -12.75 -7.20
N ARG A 103 -5.33 -13.81 -7.61
CA ARG A 103 -6.51 -13.70 -8.46
C ARG A 103 -7.76 -13.82 -7.62
N ASP A 104 -8.74 -12.95 -7.85
CA ASP A 104 -10.06 -13.08 -7.25
C ASP A 104 -10.90 -14.18 -7.90
N ASN A 105 -12.11 -14.40 -7.37
CA ASN A 105 -13.06 -15.38 -7.91
C ASN A 105 -13.55 -15.08 -9.35
N ARG A 106 -13.19 -13.94 -9.92
CA ARG A 106 -13.47 -13.55 -11.31
C ARG A 106 -12.20 -13.58 -12.19
N GLY A 107 -11.07 -13.99 -11.63
CA GLY A 107 -9.77 -14.06 -12.29
C GLY A 107 -9.02 -12.72 -12.38
N ALA A 108 -9.57 -11.63 -11.84
CA ALA A 108 -8.93 -10.33 -11.81
C ALA A 108 -7.83 -10.27 -10.75
N VAL A 109 -6.83 -9.41 -10.95
CA VAL A 109 -5.77 -9.20 -9.98
C VAL A 109 -6.34 -8.51 -8.75
N ALA A 110 -6.09 -9.09 -7.57
CA ALA A 110 -6.54 -8.59 -6.29
C ALA A 110 -5.42 -8.64 -5.24
N TYR A 111 -5.63 -7.97 -4.12
CA TYR A 111 -4.74 -8.08 -2.96
C TYR A 111 -4.81 -9.49 -2.37
N GLY A 112 -3.65 -10.11 -2.16
CA GLY A 112 -3.52 -11.47 -1.64
C GLY A 112 -2.91 -11.55 -0.23
N GLY A 113 -2.80 -10.41 0.46
CA GLY A 113 -2.14 -10.33 1.76
C GLY A 113 -0.78 -9.62 1.74
N SER A 114 -0.06 -9.68 2.85
CA SER A 114 1.23 -9.01 3.03
C SER A 114 2.17 -9.84 3.90
N ASP A 115 3.47 -9.74 3.61
CA ASP A 115 4.56 -10.20 4.48
C ASP A 115 5.14 -9.02 5.22
N LEU A 116 4.95 -8.96 6.53
CA LEU A 116 5.49 -7.90 7.36
C LEU A 116 6.70 -8.39 8.16
N THR A 117 7.70 -7.52 8.25
CA THR A 117 8.70 -7.52 9.33
C THR A 117 8.32 -6.38 10.25
N VAL A 118 7.89 -6.73 11.45
CA VAL A 118 7.38 -5.79 12.45
C VAL A 118 8.42 -5.66 13.56
N VAL A 119 8.82 -4.43 13.85
CA VAL A 119 9.79 -4.08 14.88
C VAL A 119 9.06 -3.37 16.01
N ARG A 120 9.30 -3.79 17.26
CA ARG A 120 8.81 -3.08 18.43
C ARG A 120 9.49 -1.72 18.51
N GLY A 121 8.69 -0.65 18.55
CA GLY A 121 9.16 0.73 18.60
C GLY A 121 8.63 1.58 17.45
N ASP A 122 9.15 2.79 17.40
CA ASP A 122 8.78 3.78 16.39
C ASP A 122 9.49 3.57 15.05
N PHE A 123 9.32 4.52 14.13
CA PHE A 123 10.00 4.47 12.84
C PHE A 123 11.52 4.58 12.96
N HIS A 124 12.07 5.19 14.02
CA HIS A 124 13.51 5.21 14.24
C HIS A 124 14.03 3.82 14.61
N ALA A 125 13.29 3.07 15.44
CA ALA A 125 13.59 1.68 15.73
C ALA A 125 13.57 0.83 14.45
N LEU A 126 12.58 1.01 13.57
CA LEU A 126 12.53 0.32 12.28
C LEU A 126 13.71 0.70 11.36
N LEU A 127 14.06 1.99 11.28
CA LEU A 127 15.18 2.44 10.45
C LEU A 127 16.53 1.86 10.90
N ALA A 128 16.69 1.65 12.20
CA ALA A 128 17.92 1.09 12.77
C ALA A 128 18.18 -0.35 12.34
N THR A 129 17.14 -1.11 11.95
CA THR A 129 17.28 -2.49 11.47
C THR A 129 17.57 -2.59 9.97
N LEU A 130 17.46 -1.47 9.23
CA LEU A 130 17.48 -1.47 7.77
C LEU A 130 18.82 -0.98 7.20
N PRO A 131 19.60 -1.86 6.54
CA PRO A 131 20.76 -1.43 5.76
C PRO A 131 20.32 -0.63 4.52
N PRO A 132 21.23 0.15 3.90
CA PRO A 132 20.94 0.82 2.64
C PRO A 132 20.42 -0.15 1.57
N GLY A 133 19.34 0.22 0.88
CA GLY A 133 18.72 -0.62 -0.14
C GLY A 133 17.27 -0.22 -0.45
N PRO A 134 16.56 -0.99 -1.29
CA PRO A 134 15.20 -0.66 -1.72
C PRO A 134 14.20 -0.55 -0.57
N VAL A 135 14.22 -1.48 0.40
CA VAL A 135 13.33 -1.42 1.57
C VAL A 135 13.59 -0.15 2.40
N ARG A 136 14.87 0.16 2.65
CA ARG A 136 15.27 1.38 3.35
C ARG A 136 14.78 2.64 2.64
N LYS A 137 14.93 2.69 1.31
CA LYS A 137 14.41 3.79 0.47
C LYS A 137 12.90 3.96 0.64
N ALA A 138 12.13 2.87 0.64
CA ALA A 138 10.68 2.92 0.84
C ALA A 138 10.31 3.49 2.21
N VAL A 139 11.01 3.05 3.26
CA VAL A 139 10.80 3.56 4.62
C VAL A 139 11.14 5.04 4.70
N ASP A 140 12.31 5.47 4.20
CA ASP A 140 12.69 6.90 4.19
C ASP A 140 11.65 7.77 3.46
N GLN A 141 11.07 7.29 2.36
CA GLN A 141 10.01 7.99 1.62
C GLN A 141 8.69 8.05 2.40
N ALA A 142 8.27 6.95 3.02
CA ALA A 142 7.10 6.92 3.87
C ALA A 142 7.22 7.89 5.06
N LEU A 143 8.40 7.99 5.70
CA LEU A 143 8.64 8.93 6.78
C LEU A 143 8.61 10.39 6.31
N LEU A 144 9.19 10.68 5.14
CA LEU A 144 9.13 12.01 4.55
C LEU A 144 7.69 12.41 4.21
N TYR A 145 6.88 11.45 3.77
CA TYR A 145 5.46 11.64 3.53
C TYR A 145 4.70 11.90 4.84
N ASP A 146 4.88 11.04 5.85
CA ASP A 146 4.25 11.18 7.18
C ASP A 146 4.58 12.53 7.84
N ALA A 147 5.85 12.95 7.78
CA ALA A 147 6.28 14.26 8.29
C ALA A 147 5.58 15.41 7.57
N SER A 148 5.40 15.31 6.24
CA SER A 148 4.70 16.34 5.47
C SER A 148 3.22 16.40 5.84
N VAL A 149 2.56 15.25 6.05
CA VAL A 149 1.17 15.19 6.53
C VAL A 149 1.04 15.89 7.88
N ARG A 150 1.89 15.56 8.85
CA ARG A 150 1.85 16.17 10.19
C ARG A 150 2.09 17.67 10.18
N GLN A 151 2.93 18.15 9.25
CA GLN A 151 3.15 19.58 9.06
C GLN A 151 1.92 20.28 8.48
N CYS A 152 1.25 19.65 7.49
CA CYS A 152 0.05 20.21 6.86
C CYS A 152 -1.17 20.19 7.79
N PHE A 153 -1.25 19.22 8.70
CA PHE A 153 -2.39 19.03 9.59
C PHE A 153 -1.95 19.05 11.07
N PRO A 154 -1.77 20.23 11.67
CA PRO A 154 -1.45 20.34 13.10
C PRO A 154 -2.49 19.62 13.96
N GLY A 155 -2.02 18.81 14.90
CA GLY A 155 -2.89 17.98 15.75
C GLY A 155 -3.31 16.64 15.13
N PHE A 156 -2.83 16.30 13.93
CA PHE A 156 -3.06 14.98 13.35
C PHE A 156 -2.61 13.85 14.29
N TYR A 157 -3.53 12.93 14.53
CA TYR A 157 -3.29 11.73 15.33
C TYR A 157 -3.95 10.53 14.65
N ALA A 158 -3.19 9.45 14.54
CA ALA A 158 -3.67 8.14 14.15
C ALA A 158 -2.94 7.08 14.97
N SER A 159 -3.68 6.15 15.57
CA SER A 159 -3.10 5.00 16.27
C SER A 159 -2.52 3.97 15.30
N ARG A 160 -2.90 4.03 14.02
CA ARG A 160 -2.33 3.23 12.94
C ARG A 160 -2.13 4.12 11.72
N VAL A 161 -0.93 4.06 11.13
CA VAL A 161 -0.64 4.60 9.80
C VAL A 161 0.00 3.53 8.93
N ASN A 162 -0.36 3.51 7.65
CA ASN A 162 0.27 2.68 6.62
C ASN A 162 0.43 3.52 5.35
N TYR A 163 1.56 3.34 4.69
CA TYR A 163 1.91 3.95 3.42
C TYR A 163 2.31 2.83 2.45
N ASP A 164 1.62 2.75 1.32
CA ASP A 164 1.96 1.83 0.26
C ASP A 164 2.97 2.53 -0.66
N VAL A 165 4.13 1.90 -0.85
CA VAL A 165 5.25 2.43 -1.63
C VAL A 165 5.49 1.53 -2.82
N ALA A 166 5.33 2.07 -4.03
CA ALA A 166 5.70 1.36 -5.24
C ALA A 166 7.20 1.42 -5.47
N GLN A 167 7.73 0.32 -6.00
CA GLN A 167 9.08 0.18 -6.53
C GLN A 167 9.00 -0.53 -7.86
N GLY A 168 9.54 0.07 -8.91
CA GLY A 168 9.42 -0.49 -10.25
C GLY A 168 10.24 0.27 -11.27
N ILE A 169 10.03 -0.06 -12.53
CA ILE A 169 10.79 0.48 -13.65
C ILE A 169 9.94 1.50 -14.40
N HIS A 170 10.48 2.70 -14.51
CA HIS A 170 9.91 3.78 -15.32
C HIS A 170 10.06 3.48 -16.82
N ALA A 171 9.32 4.19 -17.68
CA ALA A 171 9.34 3.97 -19.14
C ALA A 171 10.74 4.05 -19.77
N GLY A 172 11.60 4.94 -19.22
CA GLY A 172 13.00 5.09 -19.65
C GLY A 172 13.95 3.98 -19.19
N GLY A 173 13.46 2.96 -18.47
CA GLY A 173 14.27 1.86 -17.93
C GLY A 173 14.89 2.13 -16.55
N GLU A 174 14.73 3.34 -16.01
CA GLU A 174 15.23 3.71 -14.70
C GLU A 174 14.37 3.13 -13.57
N TRP A 175 15.01 2.63 -12.52
CA TRP A 175 14.32 2.22 -11.31
C TRP A 175 13.80 3.45 -10.55
N SER A 176 12.55 3.37 -10.09
CA SER A 176 11.87 4.45 -9.38
C SER A 176 11.11 3.91 -8.16
N SER A 177 10.92 4.77 -7.16
CA SER A 177 10.15 4.46 -5.97
C SER A 177 9.42 5.68 -5.44
N GLY A 178 8.20 5.49 -4.93
CA GLY A 178 7.42 6.55 -4.31
C GLY A 178 6.17 6.02 -3.60
N VAL A 179 5.73 6.75 -2.58
CA VAL A 179 4.47 6.52 -1.88
C VAL A 179 3.33 6.70 -2.88
N LEU A 180 2.50 5.66 -3.01
CA LEU A 180 1.32 5.63 -3.86
C LEU A 180 0.07 6.10 -3.14
N GLU A 181 -0.12 5.63 -1.90
CA GLU A 181 -1.31 5.89 -1.11
C GLU A 181 -1.05 5.74 0.39
N GLN A 182 -1.89 6.40 1.19
CA GLN A 182 -1.95 6.27 2.64
C GLN A 182 -3.23 5.55 3.07
N SER A 183 -3.11 4.73 4.11
CA SER A 183 -4.24 4.02 4.74
C SER A 183 -4.12 4.10 6.25
N TRP A 184 -4.99 4.90 6.88
CA TRP A 184 -5.00 5.15 8.33
C TRP A 184 -6.24 4.54 9.01
N ARG A 185 -6.61 3.36 8.55
CA ARG A 185 -7.74 2.56 9.04
C ARG A 185 -7.31 1.09 9.15
N ILE A 186 -8.17 0.23 9.69
CA ILE A 186 -7.99 -1.21 9.50
C ILE A 186 -7.94 -1.54 8.00
N GLY A 187 -7.00 -2.38 7.60
CA GLY A 187 -6.75 -2.73 6.19
C GLY A 187 -6.25 -4.16 6.02
N GLY A 188 -5.92 -4.51 4.77
CA GLY A 188 -5.51 -5.87 4.42
C GLY A 188 -4.25 -6.36 5.13
N ALA A 189 -3.37 -5.46 5.57
CA ALA A 189 -2.15 -5.80 6.33
C ALA A 189 -2.42 -6.03 7.83
N THR A 190 -3.59 -5.64 8.35
CA THR A 190 -3.86 -5.58 9.79
C THR A 190 -3.85 -6.93 10.47
N GLY A 191 -4.16 -8.03 9.77
CA GLY A 191 -3.98 -9.36 10.34
C GLY A 191 -2.53 -9.58 10.81
N ALA A 192 -1.55 -9.26 9.97
CA ALA A 192 -0.14 -9.46 10.30
C ALA A 192 0.32 -8.50 11.42
N GLU A 193 -0.23 -7.29 11.46
CA GLU A 193 -0.01 -6.34 12.56
C GLU A 193 -0.48 -6.93 13.90
N ILE A 194 -1.72 -7.44 13.95
CA ILE A 194 -2.30 -8.04 15.16
C ILE A 194 -1.47 -9.24 15.61
N ALA A 195 -1.15 -10.16 14.69
CA ALA A 195 -0.36 -11.34 15.01
C ALA A 195 1.02 -10.98 15.61
N ALA A 196 1.68 -9.94 15.08
CA ALA A 196 2.93 -9.44 15.65
C ALA A 196 2.74 -8.77 17.02
N LEU A 197 1.66 -8.00 17.21
CA LEU A 197 1.34 -7.38 18.50
C LEU A 197 1.01 -8.41 19.58
N GLU A 198 0.32 -9.51 19.23
CA GLU A 198 0.05 -10.63 20.13
C GLU A 198 1.34 -11.34 20.54
N ALA A 199 2.26 -11.60 19.59
CA ALA A 199 3.58 -12.13 19.90
C ALA A 199 4.37 -11.21 20.83
N PHE A 200 4.38 -9.90 20.56
CA PHE A 200 4.98 -8.91 21.44
C PHE A 200 4.32 -8.80 22.82
N HIS A 201 3.03 -9.10 22.92
CA HIS A 201 2.34 -9.13 24.20
C HIS A 201 2.70 -10.37 25.01
N ALA A 202 2.79 -11.53 24.35
CA ALA A 202 3.13 -12.80 24.97
C ALA A 202 4.59 -12.83 25.46
N ASP A 203 5.52 -12.22 24.71
CA ASP A 203 6.92 -12.10 25.10
C ASP A 203 7.41 -10.64 24.99
N PRO A 204 7.54 -9.93 26.13
CA PRO A 204 8.08 -8.57 26.19
C PRO A 204 9.53 -8.45 25.69
N GLY A 205 10.30 -9.56 25.68
CA GLY A 205 11.68 -9.60 25.18
C GLY A 205 11.79 -9.65 23.65
N LEU A 206 10.71 -9.97 22.94
CA LEU A 206 10.69 -9.95 21.49
C LEU A 206 10.77 -8.51 20.95
N HIS A 207 11.71 -8.31 20.04
CA HIS A 207 11.95 -7.02 19.37
C HIS A 207 11.52 -7.01 17.90
N THR A 208 11.57 -8.16 17.21
CA THR A 208 11.18 -8.28 15.80
C THR A 208 10.28 -9.50 15.62
N VAL A 209 9.21 -9.37 14.85
CA VAL A 209 8.33 -10.46 14.47
C VAL A 209 8.12 -10.42 12.96
N ARG A 210 8.25 -11.58 12.31
CA ARG A 210 7.80 -11.74 10.93
C ARG A 210 6.42 -12.36 10.94
N ALA A 211 5.46 -11.69 10.31
CA ALA A 211 4.09 -12.16 10.23
C ALA A 211 3.55 -11.94 8.82
N SER A 212 2.74 -12.88 8.35
CA SER A 212 2.01 -12.76 7.09
C SER A 212 0.53 -12.74 7.36
N CYS A 213 -0.20 -11.91 6.60
CA CYS A 213 -1.63 -12.06 6.40
C CYS A 213 -1.86 -12.51 4.97
N ILE A 214 -2.86 -13.37 4.76
CA ILE A 214 -3.17 -13.99 3.49
C ILE A 214 -4.66 -13.79 3.20
N GLU A 215 -4.98 -13.44 1.96
CA GLU A 215 -6.33 -13.47 1.40
C GLU A 215 -6.36 -14.42 0.20
N GLU A 216 -7.06 -15.54 0.35
CA GLU A 216 -7.21 -16.58 -0.66
C GLU A 216 -8.65 -16.62 -1.16
N PHE A 217 -8.83 -16.32 -2.45
CA PHE A 217 -10.10 -16.44 -3.14
C PHE A 217 -10.23 -17.83 -3.75
N GLY A 218 -11.44 -18.37 -3.78
CA GLY A 218 -11.75 -19.65 -4.42
C GLY A 218 -12.07 -20.73 -3.41
N PRO A 219 -11.96 -22.01 -3.81
CA PRO A 219 -12.35 -23.13 -2.96
C PRO A 219 -11.76 -23.03 -1.56
N LEU A 220 -12.58 -23.28 -0.54
CA LEU A 220 -12.22 -23.17 0.88
C LEU A 220 -11.27 -24.29 1.30
N ALA A 221 -10.02 -24.22 0.83
CA ALA A 221 -8.97 -25.15 1.17
C ALA A 221 -8.59 -24.99 2.66
N PRO A 222 -8.20 -26.07 3.35
CA PRO A 222 -7.74 -25.96 4.73
C PRO A 222 -6.45 -25.11 4.78
N PRO A 223 -6.41 -24.05 5.61
CA PRO A 223 -5.20 -23.24 5.78
C PRO A 223 -4.10 -24.03 6.51
N PRO A 224 -2.85 -23.53 6.52
CA PRO A 224 -1.76 -24.15 7.26
C PRO A 224 -2.11 -24.39 8.73
N ALA A 225 -1.61 -25.47 9.34
CA ALA A 225 -1.93 -25.81 10.72
C ALA A 225 -1.49 -24.74 11.75
N SER A 226 -0.47 -23.95 11.43
CA SER A 226 0.01 -22.83 12.26
C SER A 226 -0.74 -21.51 12.01
N ALA A 227 -1.74 -21.51 11.12
CA ALA A 227 -2.47 -20.31 10.78
C ALA A 227 -3.54 -19.98 11.83
N VAL A 228 -3.65 -18.68 12.14
CA VAL A 228 -4.82 -18.13 12.82
C VAL A 228 -5.80 -17.68 11.76
N VAL A 229 -6.96 -18.35 11.68
CA VAL A 229 -8.00 -18.08 10.68
C VAL A 229 -8.97 -17.04 11.24
N TYR A 230 -9.14 -15.93 10.52
CA TYR A 230 -10.12 -14.90 10.89
C TYR A 230 -11.42 -15.03 10.13
N PHE A 231 -11.36 -15.57 8.92
CA PHE A 231 -12.53 -15.80 8.07
C PHE A 231 -12.29 -16.98 7.13
N GLN A 232 -13.28 -17.85 7.00
CA GLN A 232 -13.34 -18.86 5.95
C GLN A 232 -14.80 -19.11 5.62
N GLY A 233 -15.23 -18.74 4.41
CA GLY A 233 -16.62 -18.86 4.01
C GLY A 233 -16.97 -18.16 2.71
N GLU A 234 -18.26 -18.05 2.44
CA GLU A 234 -18.81 -17.27 1.33
C GLU A 234 -18.95 -15.81 1.75
N ASP A 235 -18.14 -14.94 1.17
CA ASP A 235 -18.32 -13.49 1.28
C ASP A 235 -19.39 -13.02 0.27
N PRO A 236 -20.36 -12.18 0.67
CA PRO A 236 -21.46 -11.78 -0.19
C PRO A 236 -21.03 -10.93 -1.41
N GLU A 237 -19.86 -10.28 -1.36
CA GLU A 237 -19.37 -9.44 -2.45
C GLU A 237 -18.38 -10.18 -3.35
N VAL A 238 -17.46 -10.94 -2.74
CA VAL A 238 -16.36 -11.57 -3.47
C VAL A 238 -16.51 -13.08 -3.64
N GLY A 239 -17.46 -13.72 -2.97
CA GLY A 239 -17.66 -15.18 -3.01
C GLY A 239 -16.74 -15.94 -2.05
N PRO A 240 -16.33 -17.18 -2.38
CA PRO A 240 -15.48 -17.99 -1.52
C PRO A 240 -14.18 -17.29 -1.14
N LEU A 241 -13.91 -17.14 0.16
CA LEU A 241 -12.77 -16.40 0.67
C LEU A 241 -12.26 -17.01 1.98
N THR A 242 -10.93 -17.14 2.08
CA THR A 242 -10.22 -17.48 3.32
C THR A 242 -9.26 -16.35 3.67
N LYS A 243 -9.33 -15.84 4.91
CA LYS A 243 -8.39 -14.87 5.49
C LYS A 243 -7.75 -15.43 6.74
N TYR A 244 -6.43 -15.46 6.76
CA TYR A 244 -5.67 -15.98 7.88
C TYR A 244 -4.32 -15.28 8.03
N THR A 245 -3.67 -15.49 9.16
CA THR A 245 -2.29 -15.06 9.39
C THR A 245 -1.41 -16.19 9.88
N VAL A 246 -0.12 -16.02 9.64
CA VAL A 246 0.93 -16.89 10.15
C VAL A 246 2.02 -16.02 10.77
N VAL A 247 2.44 -16.37 11.99
CA VAL A 247 3.67 -15.86 12.59
C VAL A 247 4.80 -16.83 12.23
N HIS A 248 5.91 -16.31 11.72
CA HIS A 248 7.06 -17.12 11.31
C HIS A 248 8.02 -17.30 12.48
N THR A 249 8.35 -18.55 12.79
CA THR A 249 9.28 -18.93 13.87
C THR A 249 10.72 -18.52 13.59
N ASP A 250 11.05 -18.25 12.33
CA ASP A 250 12.42 -17.97 11.87
C ASP A 250 12.80 -16.49 12.06
N GLY A 251 11.97 -15.73 12.78
CA GLY A 251 12.11 -14.29 13.02
C GLY A 251 12.98 -13.91 14.22
N ASP A 252 13.33 -14.87 15.08
CA ASP A 252 14.30 -14.67 16.17
C ASP A 252 15.73 -14.71 15.62
N THR A 253 16.12 -13.68 14.89
CA THR A 253 17.51 -13.24 14.97
C THR A 253 17.64 -12.40 16.24
N ALA A 254 17.86 -13.10 17.35
CA ALA A 254 18.38 -12.53 18.59
C ALA A 254 19.73 -11.82 18.37
#